data_AF-W2YE35-F1
#
_entry.id   AF-W2YE35-F1
#
_cell.length_a   1.000
_cell.length_b   1.000
_cell.length_c   1.000
_cell.angle_alpha   90.00
_cell.angle_beta   90.00
_cell.angle_gamma   90.00
#
_symmetry.space_group_name_H-M   'P 1'
#
loop_
_entity.id
_entity.type
_entity.pdbx_description
1 polymer ?
#
loop_
_entity_poly.entity_id
_entity_poly.type
_entity_poly.pdbx_seq_one_letter_code
_entity_poly.pdbx_strand_id
1 'polypeptide(L)'
;VIRSEAHYFRVSHLVTGDELDVHPSRLKFYADSSLDVTEEILEHVAAQGIILAISELKKHRWNASISDDEVLVGWKGLESVEDSWEPLTSLATEVKVLLDQYIQRQNVKVRKYWNDKQSKF
;
A
#
# COMPACT_ATOMS: atom_id res chain seq x y z
N VAL A 1 6.14 -0.24 -20.93
CA VAL A 1 5.33 -1.20 -20.15
C VAL A 1 5.43 -2.55 -20.83
N ILE A 2 5.70 -3.61 -20.10
CA ILE A 2 5.85 -4.97 -20.64
C ILE A 2 4.73 -5.92 -20.20
N ARG A 3 4.02 -5.63 -19.10
CA ARG A 3 2.82 -6.36 -18.65
C ARG A 3 1.88 -5.42 -17.93
N SER A 4 0.58 -5.66 -18.09
CA SER A 4 -0.50 -4.98 -17.37
C SER A 4 -1.17 -5.95 -16.41
N GLU A 5 -1.37 -5.53 -15.16
CA GLU A 5 -2.16 -6.23 -14.16
C GLU A 5 -3.34 -5.34 -13.72
N ALA A 6 -4.25 -5.86 -12.89
CA ALA A 6 -5.45 -5.12 -12.48
C ALA A 6 -5.14 -3.78 -11.77
N HIS A 7 -4.05 -3.70 -11.00
CA HIS A 7 -3.75 -2.57 -10.13
C HIS A 7 -2.28 -2.08 -10.21
N TYR A 8 -1.48 -2.63 -11.13
CA TYR A 8 -0.10 -2.20 -11.35
C TYR A 8 0.39 -2.60 -12.74
N PHE A 9 1.49 -2.01 -13.17
CA PHE A 9 2.17 -2.34 -14.42
C PHE A 9 3.56 -2.89 -14.14
N ARG A 10 4.00 -3.80 -15.00
CA ARG A 10 5.41 -4.17 -15.09
C ARG A 10 6.09 -3.28 -16.11
N VAL A 11 7.12 -2.55 -15.70
CA VAL A 11 7.96 -1.73 -16.58
C VAL A 11 9.37 -2.29 -16.62
N SER A 12 10.05 -2.12 -17.75
CA SER A 12 11.46 -2.50 -17.90
C SER A 12 12.28 -1.24 -18.13
N HIS A 13 13.36 -1.09 -17.39
CA HIS A 13 14.32 -0.02 -17.56
C HIS A 13 15.14 -0.28 -18.82
N LEU A 14 15.02 0.60 -19.81
CA LEU A 14 15.52 0.32 -21.17
C LEU A 14 17.04 0.18 -21.27
N VAL A 15 17.79 0.72 -20.29
CA VAL A 15 19.27 0.66 -20.28
C VAL A 15 19.77 -0.56 -19.51
N THR A 16 19.22 -0.82 -18.33
CA THR A 16 19.72 -1.92 -17.45
C THR A 16 18.98 -3.23 -17.68
N GLY A 17 17.78 -3.17 -18.28
CA GLY A 17 16.85 -4.29 -18.42
C GLY A 17 16.05 -4.59 -17.16
N ASP A 18 16.31 -3.91 -16.04
CA ASP A 18 15.66 -4.18 -14.76
C ASP A 18 14.14 -4.02 -14.86
N GLU A 19 13.40 -4.92 -14.21
CA GLU A 19 11.95 -4.85 -14.18
C GLU A 19 11.44 -4.33 -12.83
N LEU A 20 10.47 -3.42 -12.88
CA LEU A 20 9.82 -2.87 -11.70
C LEU A 20 8.31 -2.96 -11.83
N ASP A 21 7.64 -3.24 -10.72
CA ASP A 21 6.19 -3.06 -10.62
C ASP A 21 5.93 -1.59 -10.25
N VAL A 22 5.08 -0.90 -11.01
CA VAL A 22 4.73 0.51 -10.78
C VAL A 22 3.22 0.70 -10.76
N HIS A 23 2.74 1.53 -9.84
CA HIS A 23 1.33 1.91 -9.80
C HIS A 23 0.99 2.80 -11.00
N PRO A 24 -0.21 2.71 -11.60
CA PRO A 24 -0.61 3.53 -12.75
C PRO A 24 -0.43 5.03 -12.55
N SER A 25 -0.63 5.54 -11.33
CA SER A 25 -0.47 6.97 -11.01
C SER A 25 0.96 7.48 -11.18
N ARG A 26 1.96 6.60 -11.18
CA ARG A 26 3.38 6.94 -11.39
C ARG A 26 3.80 6.88 -12.86
N LEU A 27 2.89 6.55 -13.77
CA LEU A 27 3.17 6.58 -15.19
C LEU A 27 2.94 7.98 -15.75
N LYS A 28 4.04 8.62 -16.16
CA LYS A 28 4.01 9.88 -16.91
C LYS A 28 4.31 9.62 -18.39
N PHE A 29 3.55 10.23 -19.28
CA PHE A 29 3.92 10.27 -20.69
C PHE A 29 5.21 11.08 -20.84
N TYR A 30 6.22 10.48 -21.45
CA TYR A 30 7.46 11.16 -21.73
C TYR A 30 7.26 12.22 -22.82
N ALA A 31 7.78 13.42 -22.57
CA ALA A 31 7.96 14.48 -23.54
C ALA A 31 9.31 15.15 -23.25
N ASP A 32 10.14 15.38 -24.27
CA ASP A 32 11.46 15.99 -24.12
C ASP A 32 11.41 17.32 -23.33
N SER A 33 10.34 18.09 -23.52
CA SER A 33 10.09 19.36 -22.82
C SER A 33 9.79 19.22 -21.32
N SER A 34 9.54 18.01 -20.83
CA SER A 34 9.22 17.70 -19.44
C SER A 34 10.37 17.05 -18.69
N LEU A 35 11.54 16.95 -19.32
CA LEU A 35 12.79 16.55 -18.66
C LEU A 35 13.18 17.62 -17.63
N ASP A 36 13.52 17.21 -16.41
CA ASP A 36 13.91 18.07 -15.27
C ASP A 36 12.82 18.93 -14.59
N VAL A 37 11.52 18.65 -14.81
CA VAL A 37 10.44 19.30 -14.03
C VAL A 37 10.11 18.46 -12.78
N THR A 38 10.34 19.00 -11.59
CA THR A 38 9.97 18.39 -10.31
C THR A 38 8.47 18.58 -10.03
N GLU A 39 7.61 17.72 -10.58
CA GLU A 39 6.14 17.76 -10.40
C GLU A 39 5.64 16.95 -9.18
N GLU A 40 6.44 16.82 -8.12
CA GLU A 40 6.12 16.01 -6.95
C GLU A 40 4.81 16.43 -6.24
N ILE A 41 4.39 17.68 -6.41
CA ILE A 41 3.27 18.28 -5.64
C ILE A 41 1.89 18.00 -6.27
N LEU A 42 1.78 17.78 -7.58
CA LEU A 42 0.47 17.61 -8.24
C LEU A 42 -0.07 16.17 -8.19
N GLU A 43 0.82 15.16 -8.05
CA GLU A 43 0.42 13.74 -7.97
C GLU A 43 -0.36 13.41 -6.68
N HIS A 44 -0.14 14.16 -5.60
CA HIS A 44 -0.76 13.89 -4.29
C HIS A 44 -2.27 14.20 -4.25
N VAL A 45 -2.76 15.17 -5.03
CA VAL A 45 -4.18 15.59 -5.01
C VAL A 45 -5.08 14.61 -5.78
N ALA A 46 -4.53 13.87 -6.75
CA ALA A 46 -5.27 12.92 -7.57
C ALA A 46 -5.55 11.57 -6.88
N ALA A 47 -4.98 11.33 -5.69
CA ALA A 47 -5.05 10.03 -5.01
C ALA A 47 -6.40 9.70 -4.36
N GLN A 48 -7.33 10.65 -4.24
CA GLN A 48 -8.66 10.37 -3.68
C GLN A 48 -9.48 9.47 -4.64
N GLY A 49 -9.86 8.28 -4.17
CA GLY A 49 -10.64 7.31 -4.95
C GLY A 49 -9.82 6.34 -5.80
N ILE A 50 -8.49 6.35 -5.68
CA ILE A 50 -7.61 5.37 -6.31
C ILE A 50 -7.62 4.07 -5.50
N ILE A 51 -7.81 2.93 -6.18
CA ILE A 51 -7.67 1.60 -5.57
C ILE A 51 -6.18 1.23 -5.54
N LEU A 52 -5.64 1.04 -4.34
CA LEU A 52 -4.26 0.60 -4.14
C LEU A 52 -4.24 -0.89 -3.77
N ALA A 53 -3.35 -1.65 -4.44
CA ALA A 53 -3.10 -3.03 -4.06
C ALA A 53 -2.05 -3.11 -2.94
N ILE A 54 -2.26 -4.00 -1.98
CA ILE A 54 -1.29 -4.23 -0.90
C ILE A 54 -0.12 -5.07 -1.43
N SER A 55 1.09 -4.57 -1.24
CA SER A 55 2.33 -5.33 -1.43
C SER A 55 2.65 -6.16 -0.18
N GLU A 56 2.61 -5.53 1.00
CA GLU A 56 2.97 -6.18 2.26
C GLU A 56 2.32 -5.50 3.47
N LEU A 57 1.95 -6.29 4.49
CA LEU A 57 1.66 -5.81 5.84
C LEU A 57 2.92 -5.94 6.70
N LYS A 58 3.53 -4.81 7.06
CA LYS A 58 4.92 -4.78 7.56
C LYS A 58 5.02 -4.92 9.07
N LYS A 59 4.33 -4.05 9.81
CA LYS A 59 4.35 -3.96 11.28
C LYS A 59 3.07 -3.35 11.80
N HIS A 60 2.80 -3.48 13.10
CA HIS A 60 1.62 -2.90 13.75
C HIS A 60 2.03 -2.02 14.93
N ARG A 61 1.16 -1.08 15.30
CA ARG A 61 1.29 -0.25 16.51
C ARG A 61 -0.07 0.08 17.10
N TRP A 62 -0.11 0.29 18.41
CA TRP A 62 -1.29 0.88 19.05
C TRP A 62 -1.36 2.38 18.77
N ASN A 63 -2.49 2.87 18.26
CA ASN A 63 -2.78 4.29 18.13
C ASN A 63 -3.88 4.71 19.14
N ALA A 64 -3.46 5.40 20.20
CA ALA A 64 -4.36 5.84 21.26
C ALA A 64 -5.40 6.87 20.78
N SER A 65 -5.09 7.67 19.75
CA SER A 65 -5.98 8.72 19.24
C SER A 65 -7.23 8.15 18.58
N ILE A 66 -7.12 7.00 17.94
CA ILE A 66 -8.25 6.28 17.31
C ILE A 66 -8.71 5.07 18.14
N SER A 67 -8.03 4.78 19.25
CA SER A 67 -8.28 3.61 20.09
C SER A 67 -8.31 2.29 19.29
N ASP A 68 -7.40 2.17 18.33
CA ASP A 68 -7.27 1.03 17.44
C ASP A 68 -5.78 0.69 17.23
N ASP A 69 -5.50 -0.57 16.90
CA ASP A 69 -4.21 -0.90 16.31
C ASP A 69 -4.18 -0.44 14.86
N GLU A 70 -3.04 0.04 14.40
CA GLU A 70 -2.77 0.34 12.99
C GLU A 70 -1.74 -0.64 12.46
N VAL A 71 -1.82 -0.93 11.17
CA VAL A 71 -0.83 -1.73 10.44
C VAL A 71 -0.18 -0.85 9.39
N LEU A 72 1.16 -0.88 9.32
CA LEU A 72 1.91 -0.23 8.25
C LEU A 72 1.77 -1.07 6.99
N VAL A 73 1.13 -0.49 5.98
CA VAL A 73 0.84 -1.12 4.69
C VAL A 73 1.84 -0.59 3.67
N GLY A 74 2.53 -1.51 2.99
CA GLY A 74 3.26 -1.20 1.77
C GLY A 74 2.39 -1.42 0.56
N TRP A 75 2.42 -0.45 -0.36
CA TRP A 75 1.55 -0.44 -1.54
C TRP A 75 2.28 -0.97 -2.78
N LYS A 76 1.58 -1.74 -3.60
CA LYS A 76 2.14 -2.38 -4.78
C LYS A 76 2.47 -1.33 -5.84
N GLY A 77 3.74 -1.29 -6.23
CA GLY A 77 4.24 -0.37 -7.25
C GLY A 77 4.39 1.08 -6.78
N LEU A 78 4.41 1.29 -5.46
CA LEU A 78 4.78 2.53 -4.80
C LEU A 78 6.04 2.30 -3.96
N GLU A 79 6.74 3.37 -3.65
CA GLU A 79 7.97 3.33 -2.84
C GLU A 79 7.66 3.28 -1.34
N SER A 80 8.62 2.86 -0.50
CA SER A 80 8.38 2.72 0.95
C SER A 80 8.09 4.04 1.67
N VAL A 81 8.43 5.18 1.05
CA VAL A 81 8.05 6.51 1.57
C VAL A 81 6.55 6.74 1.52
N GLU A 82 5.83 5.99 0.68
CA GLU A 82 4.38 6.04 0.51
C GLU A 82 3.65 5.01 1.39
N ASP A 83 4.38 4.21 2.18
CA ASP A 83 3.75 3.32 3.14
C ASP A 83 2.86 4.13 4.11
N SER A 84 1.65 3.67 4.35
CA SER A 84 0.71 4.33 5.26
C SER A 84 0.30 3.44 6.43
N TRP A 85 -0.01 4.08 7.56
CA TRP A 85 -0.58 3.40 8.71
C TRP A 85 -2.10 3.36 8.55
N GLU A 86 -2.62 2.15 8.31
CA GLU A 86 -4.05 1.95 8.14
C GLU A 86 -4.67 1.37 9.41
N PRO A 87 -5.82 1.88 9.87
CA PRO A 87 -6.54 1.30 11.00
C PRO A 87 -6.86 -0.17 10.73
N LEU A 88 -6.64 -1.00 11.75
CA LEU A 88 -6.88 -2.43 11.66
C LEU A 88 -8.35 -2.72 11.34
N THR A 89 -9.26 -1.92 11.87
CA THR A 89 -10.70 -2.00 11.56
C THR A 89 -11.06 -1.64 10.11
N SER A 90 -10.34 -0.69 9.49
CA SER A 90 -10.48 -0.42 8.05
C SER A 90 -10.00 -1.61 7.22
N LEU A 91 -8.80 -2.13 7.53
CA LEU A 91 -8.24 -3.30 6.86
C LEU A 91 -9.10 -4.56 7.03
N ALA A 92 -9.76 -4.71 8.18
CA ALA A 92 -10.70 -5.79 8.42
C ALA A 92 -11.89 -5.78 7.45
N THR A 93 -12.33 -4.58 7.06
CA THR A 93 -13.47 -4.40 6.15
C THR A 93 -13.05 -4.68 4.70
N GLU A 94 -11.83 -4.28 4.32
CA GLU A 94 -11.39 -4.30 2.94
C GLU A 94 -10.60 -5.57 2.56
N VAL A 95 -9.78 -6.09 3.47
CA VAL A 95 -8.77 -7.14 3.19
C VAL A 95 -8.65 -8.17 4.31
N LYS A 96 -9.78 -8.56 4.93
CA LYS A 96 -9.82 -9.45 6.10
C LYS A 96 -8.93 -10.69 6.01
N VAL A 97 -8.93 -11.37 4.87
CA VAL A 97 -8.16 -12.62 4.67
C VAL A 97 -6.65 -12.37 4.80
N LEU A 98 -6.14 -11.30 4.19
CA LEU A 98 -4.72 -10.93 4.29
C LEU A 98 -4.37 -10.51 5.72
N LEU A 99 -5.25 -9.75 6.36
CA LEU A 99 -5.07 -9.32 7.75
C LEU A 99 -5.04 -10.52 8.72
N ASP A 100 -5.94 -11.49 8.56
CA ASP A 100 -5.98 -12.71 9.37
C ASP A 100 -4.67 -13.50 9.25
N GLN A 101 -4.16 -13.67 8.02
CA GLN A 101 -2.88 -14.36 7.78
C GLN A 101 -1.70 -13.62 8.44
N TYR A 102 -1.69 -12.29 8.35
CA TYR A 102 -0.67 -11.47 9.00
C TYR A 102 -0.71 -11.63 10.52
N ILE A 103 -1.89 -11.50 11.13
CA ILE A 103 -2.08 -11.54 12.59
C ILE A 103 -1.75 -12.92 13.16
N GLN A 104 -2.06 -14.01 12.45
CA GLN A 104 -1.72 -15.37 12.87
C GLN A 104 -0.21 -15.57 13.09
N ARG A 105 0.63 -14.80 12.38
CA ARG A 105 2.10 -14.83 12.50
C ARG A 105 2.63 -13.93 13.63
N GLN A 106 1.77 -13.16 14.29
CA GLN A 106 2.17 -12.21 15.33
C GLN A 106 2.14 -12.81 16.74
N ASN A 107 2.63 -12.02 17.70
CA ASN A 107 2.63 -12.38 19.11
C ASN A 107 1.20 -12.58 19.67
N VAL A 108 1.11 -13.19 20.85
CA VAL A 108 -0.17 -13.54 21.50
C VAL A 108 -1.01 -12.30 21.83
N LYS A 109 -0.38 -11.15 22.13
CA LYS A 109 -1.09 -9.93 22.50
C LYS A 109 -1.97 -9.43 21.36
N VAL A 110 -1.42 -9.33 20.15
CA VAL A 110 -2.15 -8.86 18.96
C VAL A 110 -3.21 -9.86 18.53
N ARG A 111 -2.88 -11.16 18.55
CA ARG A 111 -3.86 -12.20 18.25
C ARG A 111 -5.06 -12.16 19.20
N LYS A 112 -4.84 -11.95 20.50
CA LYS A 112 -5.90 -11.81 21.48
C LYS A 112 -6.75 -10.58 21.20
N TYR A 113 -6.13 -9.42 21.00
CA TYR A 113 -6.83 -8.18 20.67
C TYR A 113 -7.71 -8.34 19.42
N TRP A 114 -7.17 -8.98 18.38
CA TRP A 114 -7.90 -9.22 17.14
C TRP A 114 -9.08 -10.15 17.33
N ASN A 115 -8.91 -11.26 18.05
CA ASN A 115 -10.02 -12.18 18.36
C ASN A 115 -11.13 -11.46 19.16
N ASP A 116 -10.76 -10.63 20.14
CA ASP A 116 -11.71 -9.85 20.94
C ASP A 116 -12.47 -8.83 20.06
N LYS A 117 -11.80 -8.23 19.06
CA LYS A 117 -12.40 -7.32 18.08
C LYS A 117 -13.30 -8.05 17.09
N GLN A 118 -12.92 -9.23 16.59
CA GLN A 118 -13.72 -10.03 15.66
C GLN A 118 -15.09 -10.41 16.23
N SER A 119 -15.19 -10.60 17.56
CA SER A 119 -16.48 -10.87 18.21
C SER A 119 -17.48 -9.71 18.15
N LYS A 120 -17.05 -8.53 17.69
CA LYS A 120 -17.82 -7.28 17.65
C LYS A 120 -18.16 -6.81 16.23
N PHE A 121 -17.70 -7.55 15.21
CA PHE A 121 -18.06 -7.38 13.80
C PHE A 121 -18.97 -8.53 13.37
#